data_AF-A0A378W1R4-F1
#
_entry.id   AF-A0A378W1R4-F1
#
_cell.length_a   1.000
_cell.length_b   1.000
_cell.length_c   1.000
_cell.angle_alpha   90.00
_cell.angle_beta   90.00
_cell.angle_gamma   90.00
#
_symmetry.space_group_name_H-M   'P 1'
#
loop_
_entity.id
_entity.type
_entity.pdbx_description
1 polymer ?
#
loop_
_entity_poly.entity_id
_entity_poly.type
_entity_poly.pdbx_seq_one_letter_code
_entity_poly.pdbx_strand_id
1 'polypeptide(L)' 'MARYEDLITFVQDRPGHDARYAVDAAKIRRDLGWLPLETFESGLRKTVQWYLDNKTRRQNA' A
#
# COMPACT_ATOMS: atom_id res chain seq x y z
N MET A 1 17.45 -19.48 -12.90
CA MET A 1 17.38 -18.14 -12.30
C MET A 1 15.99 -17.96 -11.73
N ALA A 2 15.85 -17.58 -10.46
CA ALA A 2 14.54 -17.30 -9.89
C ALA A 2 13.99 -15.98 -10.45
N ARG A 3 12.71 -15.96 -10.84
CA ARG A 3 11.99 -14.75 -11.29
C ARG A 3 11.22 -14.17 -10.11
N TYR A 4 11.03 -12.85 -10.07
CA TYR A 4 10.29 -12.21 -8.97
C TYR A 4 8.84 -12.68 -8.86
N GLU A 5 8.21 -13.03 -9.98
CA GLU A 5 6.86 -13.60 -10.01
C GLU A 5 6.76 -14.96 -9.31
N ASP A 6 7.86 -15.71 -9.24
CA ASP A 6 7.91 -17.03 -8.57
C ASP A 6 7.69 -16.91 -7.05
N LEU A 7 7.78 -15.70 -6.48
CA LEU A 7 7.53 -15.42 -5.07
C LEU A 7 6.03 -15.26 -4.74
N ILE A 8 5.13 -15.27 -5.74
CA ILE A 8 3.70 -15.06 -5.57
C ILE A 8 2.98 -16.41 -5.43
N THR A 9 2.13 -16.55 -4.40
CA THR A 9 1.26 -17.72 -4.21
C THR A 9 -0.19 -17.28 -4.12
N PHE A 10 -1.05 -17.79 -5.00
CA PHE A 10 -2.48 -17.56 -4.93
C PHE A 10 -3.11 -18.47 -3.88
N VAL A 11 -3.94 -17.90 -3.02
CA VAL A 11 -4.70 -18.61 -2.00
C VAL A 11 -6.19 -18.30 -2.16
N GLN A 12 -7.05 -19.06 -1.48
CA GLN A 12 -8.48 -18.81 -1.51
C GLN A 12 -8.81 -17.39 -1.03
N ASP A 13 -9.65 -16.69 -1.79
CA ASP A 13 -10.07 -15.33 -1.46
C ASP A 13 -10.95 -15.29 -0.21
N ARG A 14 -10.97 -14.14 0.47
CA ARG A 14 -11.75 -13.93 1.68
C ARG A 14 -13.24 -13.75 1.34
N PRO A 15 -14.18 -14.45 2.03
CA PRO A 15 -15.61 -14.16 1.91
C PRO A 15 -15.93 -12.69 2.21
N GLY A 16 -16.61 -12.02 1.28
CA GLY A 16 -16.98 -10.61 1.40
C GLY A 16 -15.88 -9.62 1.03
N HIS A 17 -14.85 -10.03 0.28
CA HIS A 17 -13.88 -9.10 -0.29
C HIS A 17 -14.51 -8.28 -1.43
N ASP A 18 -14.81 -7.01 -1.16
CA ASP A 18 -15.26 -6.09 -2.20
C ASP A 18 -14.17 -5.89 -3.25
N ALA A 19 -14.50 -6.15 -4.52
CA ALA A 19 -13.53 -6.17 -5.61
C ALA A 19 -12.97 -4.79 -6.00
N ARG A 20 -13.67 -3.70 -5.66
CA ARG A 20 -13.28 -2.36 -6.08
C ARG A 20 -13.77 -1.28 -5.12
N TYR A 21 -12.82 -0.49 -4.65
CA TYR A 21 -13.08 0.80 -4.03
C TYR A 21 -12.45 1.92 -4.86
N ALA A 22 -13.17 3.04 -4.99
CA ALA A 22 -12.67 4.24 -5.63
C ALA A 22 -13.26 5.47 -4.92
N VAL A 23 -12.44 6.50 -4.75
CA VAL A 23 -12.82 7.74 -4.08
C VAL A 23 -12.52 8.92 -5.00
N ASP A 24 -13.51 9.80 -5.19
CA ASP A 24 -13.30 11.10 -5.80
C ASP A 24 -13.01 12.16 -4.71
N ALA A 25 -11.76 12.62 -4.67
CA ALA A 25 -11.30 13.67 -3.76
C ALA A 25 -11.41 15.10 -4.35
N ALA A 26 -12.19 15.32 -5.40
CA ALA A 26 -12.32 16.65 -6.03
C ALA A 26 -12.81 17.73 -5.07
N LYS A 27 -13.74 17.38 -4.17
CA LYS A 27 -14.30 18.33 -3.19
C LYS A 27 -13.22 18.88 -2.26
N ILE A 28 -12.42 18.03 -1.63
CA ILE A 28 -11.38 18.45 -0.68
C ILE A 28 -10.23 19.18 -1.38
N ARG A 29 -9.89 18.79 -2.62
CA ARG A 29 -8.93 19.51 -3.46
C ARG A 29 -9.37 20.94 -3.72
N ARG A 30 -10.64 21.13 -4.12
CA ARG A 30 -11.19 22.45 -4.44
C ARG A 30 -11.38 23.32 -3.21
N ASP A 31 -12.01 22.76 -2.17
CA ASP A 31 -12.50 23.56 -1.04
C ASP A 31 -11.38 23.84 -0.02
N LEU A 32 -10.41 22.93 0.12
CA LEU A 32 -9.33 23.04 1.12
C LEU A 32 -7.93 23.08 0.51
N GLY A 33 -7.78 22.97 -0.82
CA GLY A 33 -6.47 22.94 -1.47
C GLY A 33 -5.65 21.69 -1.16
N TRP A 34 -6.25 20.65 -0.56
CA TRP A 34 -5.52 19.45 -0.15
C TRP A 34 -5.03 18.68 -1.38
N LEU A 35 -3.75 18.31 -1.40
CA LEU A 35 -3.16 17.42 -2.39
C LEU A 35 -2.28 16.39 -1.69
N PRO A 36 -2.20 15.14 -2.20
CA PRO A 36 -1.29 14.15 -1.66
C PRO A 36 0.16 14.58 -1.93
N LEU A 37 1.01 14.48 -0.90
CA LEU A 37 2.44 14.71 -1.05
C LEU A 37 3.18 13.51 -1.65
N GLU A 38 2.59 12.32 -1.56
CA GLU A 38 3.15 11.07 -2.04
C GLU A 38 2.37 10.53 -3.23
N THR A 39 3.10 9.91 -4.16
CA THR A 39 2.52 8.99 -5.14
C THR A 39 2.46 7.58 -4.53
N PHE A 40 1.78 6.65 -5.21
CA PHE A 40 1.79 5.26 -4.77
C PHE A 40 3.21 4.67 -4.74
N GLU A 41 4.02 4.96 -5.76
CA GLU A 41 5.40 4.45 -5.84
C GLU A 41 6.28 4.99 -4.70
N SER A 42 6.26 6.30 -4.46
CA SER A 42 7.08 6.92 -3.41
C SER A 42 6.65 6.48 -2.02
N GLY A 43 5.33 6.39 -1.78
CA GLY A 43 4.76 5.88 -0.55
C GLY A 43 5.16 4.43 -0.29
N LEU A 44 4.95 3.54 -1.27
CA LEU A 44 5.25 2.10 -1.13
C LEU A 44 6.73 1.87 -0.84
N ARG A 45 7.64 2.59 -1.53
CA ARG A 45 9.08 2.51 -1.27
C ARG A 45 9.43 2.90 0.16
N LYS A 46 8.89 4.03 0.64
CA LYS A 46 9.11 4.51 2.02
C LYS A 46 8.56 3.52 3.04
N THR A 47 7.41 2.91 2.78
CA THR A 47 6.83 1.87 3.64
C THR A 47 7.75 0.66 3.73
N VAL A 48 8.20 0.10 2.60
CA VAL A 48 9.12 -1.05 2.61
C VAL A 48 10.40 -0.72 3.38
N GLN A 49 10.99 0.46 3.13
CA GLN A 49 12.18 0.90 3.85
C GLN A 49 11.94 1.00 5.35
N TRP A 50 10.82 1.57 5.78
CA TRP A 50 10.46 1.66 7.18
C TRP A 50 10.40 0.27 7.85
N TYR A 51 9.84 -0.74 7.19
CA TYR A 51 9.82 -2.12 7.69
C TYR A 51 11.22 -2.73 7.85
N LEU A 52 12.15 -2.40 6.95
CA LEU A 52 13.54 -2.85 7.03
C LEU A 52 14.30 -2.18 8.18
N ASP A 53 14.03 -0.90 8.42
CA ASP A 53 14.69 -0.10 9.46
C ASP A 53 14.14 -0.40 10.87
N ASN A 54 12.88 -0.85 10.96
CA ASN A 54 12.18 -1.09 12.22
C ASN A 54 12.01 -2.58 12.56
N LYS A 55 12.92 -3.45 12.08
CA LYS A 55 12.83 -4.92 12.26
C LYS A 55 12.55 -5.36 13.70
N THR A 56 13.25 -4.79 14.68
CA THR A 56 13.07 -5.13 16.11
C THR A 56 11.65 -4.86 16.60
N ARG A 57 11.04 -3.75 16.17
CA ARG A 57 9.67 -3.39 16.57
C ARG A 57 8.65 -4.36 15.96
N ARG A 58 8.82 -4.72 14.70
CA ARG A 58 7.93 -5.66 13.99
C ARG A 58 7.96 -7.07 14.59
N GLN A 59 9.12 -7.53 15.03
CA GLN A 59 9.28 -8.88 15.59
C GLN A 59 8.62 -9.06 16.95
N ASN A 60 8.30 -7.96 17.65
CA ASN A 60 7.74 -7.96 18.99
C ASN A 60 6.23 -7.60 19.01
N ALA A 61 5.59 -7.54 17.83
CA ALA A 61 4.17 -7.22 17.66
C ALA A 61 3.33 -8.49 17.47
#